data_AF-A0AA43A4B3-F1
#
_entry.id   AF-A0AA43A4B3-F1
#
_cell.length_a   1.000
_cell.length_b   1.000
_cell.length_c   1.000
_cell.angle_alpha   90.00
_cell.angle_beta   90.00
_cell.angle_gamma   90.00
#
_symmetry.space_group_name_H-M   'P 1'
#
loop_
_entity.id
_entity.type
_entity.pdbx_description
1 polymer ?
#
loop_
_entity_poly.entity_id
_entity_poly.type
_entity_poly.pdbx_seq_one_letter_code
_entity_poly.pdbx_strand_id
1 'polypeptide(L)'
;MTLFSFVPFCSEAQEVGAEKEIQQMVGENYLYSIDFLFFKRLAEGELRLSETDQPNIYRAELIGRTLGVASWLSGDRTQTYTSVMKLTPDGSLRSIEHTSRIVKRKWGKWRDRGRHHRYDYTQGIVFEEKSKEGVVSSRKERKIPEGRQPVDMLTAFYNLRAGVYGRLAHGSQFLIPTYSGKGFSDITVTVLTVAQQAKQDFFPTHGLLLSVTLDPEVFDTDSGNLYFWLSDAGFPERGIVEDIIGMGDVRGTLVKEEL
;
A
#
# COMPACT_ATOMS: atom_id res chain seq x y z
N MET A 1 -47.06 11.00 -40.34
CA MET A 1 -45.90 11.83 -39.97
C MET A 1 -45.44 11.35 -38.61
N THR A 2 -44.50 10.41 -38.58
CA THR A 2 -44.13 9.64 -37.39
C THR A 2 -42.92 10.32 -36.76
N LEU A 3 -43.12 10.99 -35.63
CA LEU A 3 -42.04 11.58 -34.83
C LEU A 3 -41.38 10.47 -34.02
N PHE A 4 -40.20 10.04 -34.46
CA PHE A 4 -39.29 9.25 -33.62
C PHE A 4 -38.60 10.20 -32.64
N SER A 5 -39.03 10.18 -31.38
CA SER A 5 -38.28 10.78 -30.28
C SER A 5 -37.02 9.95 -30.03
N PHE A 6 -35.87 10.50 -30.40
CA PHE A 6 -34.58 10.00 -29.94
C PHE A 6 -34.47 10.27 -28.44
N VAL A 7 -34.59 9.21 -27.64
CA VAL A 7 -34.14 9.23 -26.25
C VAL A 7 -32.61 9.31 -26.29
N PRO A 8 -31.96 10.29 -25.65
CA PRO A 8 -30.52 10.31 -25.60
C PRO A 8 -30.07 9.09 -24.81
N PHE A 9 -29.27 8.26 -25.47
CA PHE A 9 -28.55 7.16 -24.85
C PHE A 9 -27.73 7.75 -23.71
N CYS A 10 -28.19 7.54 -22.48
CA CYS A 10 -27.40 7.86 -21.29
C CYS A 10 -26.20 6.91 -21.37
N SER A 11 -25.05 7.44 -21.77
CA SER A 11 -23.79 6.69 -21.74
C SER A 11 -23.68 6.10 -20.33
N GLU A 12 -23.69 4.78 -20.23
CA GLU A 12 -23.19 4.12 -19.03
C GLU A 12 -21.86 4.76 -18.69
N ALA A 13 -21.72 5.23 -17.44
CA ALA A 13 -20.47 5.73 -16.93
C ALA A 13 -19.44 4.61 -17.16
N GLN A 14 -18.49 4.88 -18.04
CA GLN A 14 -17.40 3.96 -18.35
C GLN A 14 -16.79 3.49 -17.03
N GLU A 15 -16.76 2.17 -16.84
CA GLU A 15 -16.38 1.56 -15.57
C GLU A 15 -14.96 2.00 -15.20
N VAL A 16 -14.84 2.83 -14.16
CA VAL A 16 -13.55 3.28 -13.65
C VAL A 16 -13.04 2.20 -12.70
N GLY A 17 -11.92 1.58 -13.04
CA GLY A 17 -11.26 0.55 -12.24
C GLY A 17 -11.73 -0.85 -12.57
N ALA A 18 -11.12 -1.47 -13.60
CA ALA A 18 -11.24 -2.90 -13.81
C ALA A 18 -10.61 -3.63 -12.61
N GLU A 19 -11.43 -4.28 -11.79
CA GLU A 19 -10.95 -5.20 -10.77
C GLU A 19 -10.07 -6.26 -11.45
N LYS A 20 -8.88 -6.47 -10.91
CA LYS A 20 -7.93 -7.44 -11.45
C LYS A 20 -7.87 -8.64 -10.53
N GLU A 21 -8.00 -9.84 -11.10
CA GLU A 21 -7.63 -11.05 -10.36
C GLU A 21 -6.16 -10.96 -9.93
N ILE A 22 -5.82 -11.55 -8.79
CA ILE A 22 -4.45 -11.51 -8.24
C ILE A 22 -3.41 -11.93 -9.28
N GLN A 23 -3.73 -12.98 -10.05
CA GLN A 23 -2.88 -13.55 -11.08
C GLN A 23 -2.57 -12.55 -12.20
N GLN A 24 -3.49 -11.64 -12.52
CA GLN A 24 -3.28 -10.62 -13.54
C GLN A 24 -2.34 -9.50 -13.07
N MET A 25 -2.11 -9.38 -11.76
CA MET A 25 -1.17 -8.44 -11.16
C MET A 25 0.23 -9.04 -10.94
N VAL A 26 0.39 -10.35 -11.10
CA VAL A 26 1.68 -11.03 -10.96
C VAL A 26 2.64 -10.53 -12.04
N GLY A 27 3.86 -10.18 -11.64
CA GLY A 27 4.86 -9.60 -12.53
C GLY A 27 4.75 -8.08 -12.66
N GLU A 28 3.74 -7.43 -12.07
CA GLU A 28 3.71 -5.98 -11.95
C GLU A 28 4.94 -5.51 -11.15
N ASN A 29 5.68 -4.56 -11.73
CA ASN A 29 6.83 -3.92 -11.13
C ASN A 29 6.75 -2.42 -11.43
N TYR A 30 6.47 -1.62 -10.41
CA TYR A 30 6.29 -0.18 -10.52
C TYR A 30 7.47 0.55 -9.91
N LEU A 31 8.08 1.45 -10.68
CA LEU A 31 9.11 2.34 -10.22
C LEU A 31 8.54 3.75 -10.06
N TYR A 32 8.77 4.38 -8.91
CA TYR A 32 8.27 5.70 -8.58
C TYR A 32 9.41 6.66 -8.39
N SER A 33 9.25 7.87 -8.94
CA SER A 33 10.04 9.02 -8.53
C SER A 33 9.36 9.67 -7.33
N ILE A 34 10.13 9.95 -6.30
CA ILE A 34 9.63 10.49 -5.04
C ILE A 34 10.14 11.92 -4.81
N ASP A 35 9.19 12.80 -4.54
CA ASP A 35 9.38 14.20 -4.17
C ASP A 35 9.02 14.41 -2.70
N PHE A 36 9.74 15.28 -1.99
CA PHE A 36 9.37 15.72 -0.64
C PHE A 36 9.83 17.16 -0.39
N LEU A 37 9.08 17.91 0.42
CA LEU A 37 9.24 19.36 0.57
C LEU A 37 9.21 20.07 -0.80
N PHE A 38 10.18 20.95 -1.08
CA PHE A 38 10.33 21.65 -2.37
C PHE A 38 11.29 20.95 -3.34
N PHE A 39 11.80 19.78 -2.97
CA PHE A 39 12.80 19.07 -3.75
C PHE A 39 12.18 17.94 -4.58
N LYS A 40 12.66 17.82 -5.81
CA LYS A 40 12.15 16.85 -6.79
C LYS A 40 13.13 15.69 -6.99
N ARG A 41 12.61 14.48 -7.22
CA ARG A 41 13.33 13.24 -7.55
C ARG A 41 14.43 12.89 -6.55
N LEU A 42 14.12 13.02 -5.27
CA LEU A 42 15.07 12.81 -4.18
C LEU A 42 15.03 11.40 -3.59
N ALA A 43 14.09 10.58 -4.02
CA ALA A 43 13.99 9.20 -3.63
C ALA A 43 13.39 8.39 -4.79
N GLU A 44 13.57 7.09 -4.70
CA GLU A 44 12.92 6.12 -5.56
C GLU A 44 12.02 5.20 -4.72
N GLY A 45 10.88 4.86 -5.29
CA GLY A 45 9.96 3.86 -4.76
C GLY A 45 9.88 2.68 -5.73
N GLU A 46 9.67 1.50 -5.21
CA GLU A 46 9.57 0.28 -6.00
C GLU A 46 8.50 -0.61 -5.38
N LEU A 47 7.48 -0.97 -6.15
CA LEU A 47 6.39 -1.86 -5.74
C LEU A 47 6.31 -3.05 -6.68
N ARG A 48 6.35 -4.27 -6.13
CA ARG A 48 6.40 -5.51 -6.90
C ARG A 48 5.45 -6.56 -6.35
N LEU A 49 4.86 -7.33 -7.25
CA LEU A 49 4.18 -8.60 -6.95
C LEU A 49 4.80 -9.73 -7.78
N SER A 50 5.24 -10.79 -7.11
CA SER A 50 5.82 -11.97 -7.75
C SER A 50 5.26 -13.26 -7.17
N GLU A 51 5.32 -14.32 -7.97
CA GLU A 51 5.14 -15.69 -7.48
C GLU A 51 6.37 -16.14 -6.69
N THR A 52 6.16 -17.06 -5.75
CA THR A 52 7.26 -17.80 -5.14
C THR A 52 7.45 -19.15 -5.82
N ASP A 53 8.40 -19.94 -5.33
CA ASP A 53 8.59 -21.34 -5.72
C ASP A 53 7.44 -22.26 -5.29
N GLN A 54 6.54 -21.77 -4.43
CA GLN A 54 5.40 -22.52 -3.92
C GLN A 54 4.10 -22.10 -4.62
N PRO A 55 3.27 -23.07 -5.05
CA PRO A 55 2.03 -22.76 -5.76
C PRO A 55 1.07 -21.98 -4.85
N ASN A 56 0.40 -20.97 -5.44
CA ASN A 56 -0.55 -20.08 -4.75
C ASN A 56 0.07 -19.25 -3.61
N ILE A 57 1.39 -19.14 -3.55
CA ILE A 57 2.09 -18.27 -2.63
C ILE A 57 2.73 -17.13 -3.44
N TYR A 58 2.48 -15.92 -2.99
CA TYR A 58 2.93 -14.70 -3.63
C TYR A 58 3.79 -13.89 -2.67
N ARG A 59 4.69 -13.10 -3.24
CA ARG A 59 5.53 -12.13 -2.54
C ARG A 59 5.23 -10.73 -3.07
N ALA A 60 4.86 -9.84 -2.16
CA ALA A 60 4.81 -8.41 -2.43
C ALA A 60 5.99 -7.70 -1.78
N GLU A 61 6.57 -6.72 -2.49
CA GLU A 61 7.66 -5.89 -1.97
C GLU A 61 7.38 -4.43 -2.24
N LEU A 62 7.54 -3.59 -1.21
CA LEU A 62 7.53 -2.14 -1.32
C LEU A 62 8.87 -1.61 -0.77
N ILE A 63 9.65 -0.95 -1.61
CA ILE A 63 10.97 -0.44 -1.25
C ILE A 63 11.03 1.06 -1.51
N GLY A 64 11.44 1.83 -0.52
CA GLY A 64 11.72 3.26 -0.64
C GLY A 64 13.20 3.53 -0.34
N ARG A 65 13.89 4.25 -1.21
CA ARG A 65 15.30 4.61 -1.06
C ARG A 65 15.50 6.10 -1.29
N THR A 66 16.18 6.78 -0.38
CA THR A 66 16.61 8.17 -0.57
C THR A 66 17.83 8.26 -1.47
N LEU A 67 17.88 9.26 -2.35
CA LEU A 67 18.93 9.48 -3.36
C LEU A 67 19.68 10.81 -3.11
N GLY A 68 20.95 10.85 -3.52
CA GLY A 68 21.75 12.08 -3.64
C GLY A 68 21.90 12.89 -2.33
N VAL A 69 21.72 14.21 -2.41
CA VAL A 69 21.87 15.13 -1.27
C VAL A 69 20.84 14.83 -0.15
N ALA A 70 19.69 14.26 -0.52
CA ALA A 70 18.66 13.80 0.43
C ALA A 70 19.14 12.65 1.31
N SER A 71 20.04 11.81 0.79
CA SER A 71 20.62 10.70 1.52
C SER A 71 21.52 11.19 2.65
N TRP A 72 22.20 12.34 2.51
CA TRP A 72 22.95 12.94 3.61
C TRP A 72 22.05 13.38 4.78
N LEU A 73 20.86 13.93 4.46
CA LEU A 73 19.90 14.40 5.48
C LEU A 73 19.16 13.25 6.17
N SER A 74 18.81 12.20 5.41
CA SER A 74 18.05 11.05 5.90
C SER A 74 18.93 9.90 6.42
N GLY A 75 20.24 9.98 6.18
CA GLY A 75 21.22 8.95 6.48
C GLY A 75 21.08 7.73 5.56
N ASP A 76 21.06 7.92 4.25
CA ASP A 76 21.00 6.82 3.27
C ASP A 76 19.87 5.83 3.58
N ARG A 77 18.69 6.36 3.94
CA ARG A 77 17.57 5.56 4.45
C ARG A 77 17.03 4.67 3.33
N THR A 78 17.02 3.38 3.59
CA THR A 78 16.26 2.37 2.83
C THR A 78 15.19 1.79 3.74
N GLN A 79 13.96 1.77 3.26
CA GLN A 79 12.85 1.12 3.93
C GLN A 79 12.26 0.06 3.00
N THR A 80 12.13 -1.15 3.52
CA THR A 80 11.62 -2.31 2.78
C THR A 80 10.47 -2.92 3.54
N TYR A 81 9.36 -3.14 2.85
CA TYR A 81 8.28 -3.98 3.30
C TYR A 81 8.19 -5.19 2.39
N THR A 82 8.02 -6.36 2.99
CA THR A 82 7.88 -7.61 2.26
C THR A 82 6.74 -8.39 2.86
N SER A 83 5.79 -8.81 2.05
CA SER A 83 4.69 -9.68 2.47
C SER A 83 4.74 -10.99 1.69
N VAL A 84 4.66 -12.10 2.41
CA VAL A 84 4.42 -13.43 1.85
C VAL A 84 2.98 -13.78 2.16
N MET A 85 2.23 -14.18 1.14
CA MET A 85 0.78 -14.29 1.20
C MET A 85 0.28 -15.46 0.37
N LYS A 86 -0.79 -16.08 0.84
CA LYS A 86 -1.41 -17.25 0.22
C LYS A 86 -2.71 -16.86 -0.45
N LEU A 87 -2.86 -17.21 -1.71
CA LEU A 87 -4.14 -17.15 -2.40
C LEU A 87 -5.07 -18.26 -1.88
N THR A 88 -6.28 -17.87 -1.49
CA THR A 88 -7.32 -18.77 -1.04
C THR A 88 -8.30 -19.11 -2.15
N PRO A 89 -9.08 -20.20 -2.02
CA PRO A 89 -10.00 -20.64 -3.08
C PRO A 89 -11.08 -19.62 -3.47
N ASP A 90 -11.35 -18.63 -2.61
CA ASP A 90 -12.29 -17.53 -2.86
C ASP A 90 -11.66 -16.36 -3.66
N GLY A 91 -10.40 -16.49 -4.10
CA GLY A 91 -9.69 -15.47 -4.87
C GLY A 91 -8.99 -14.40 -4.02
N SER A 92 -9.13 -14.44 -2.69
CA SER A 92 -8.47 -13.49 -1.79
C SER A 92 -7.06 -13.92 -1.38
N LEU A 93 -6.24 -12.97 -0.93
CA LEU A 93 -4.95 -13.24 -0.30
C LEU A 93 -5.08 -13.20 1.22
N ARG A 94 -4.40 -14.15 1.87
CA ARG A 94 -4.17 -14.15 3.33
C ARG A 94 -2.69 -13.97 3.62
N SER A 95 -2.37 -13.11 4.59
CA SER A 95 -1.00 -12.89 5.04
C SER A 95 -0.42 -14.15 5.66
N ILE A 96 0.81 -14.50 5.32
CA ILE A 96 1.59 -15.53 6.02
C ILE A 96 2.65 -14.84 6.88
N GLU A 97 3.44 -13.99 6.24
CA GLU A 97 4.51 -13.23 6.88
C GLU A 97 4.52 -11.80 6.35
N HIS A 98 4.82 -10.84 7.21
CA HIS A 98 5.08 -9.45 6.84
C HIS A 98 6.34 -8.96 7.55
N THR A 99 7.28 -8.43 6.78
CA THR A 99 8.53 -7.87 7.31
C THR A 99 8.62 -6.40 6.94
N SER A 100 8.90 -5.56 7.92
CA SER A 100 9.33 -4.17 7.72
C SER A 100 10.78 -4.04 8.18
N ARG A 101 11.64 -3.51 7.31
CA ARG A 101 13.06 -3.28 7.60
C ARG A 101 13.45 -1.86 7.26
N ILE A 102 14.13 -1.19 8.17
CA ILE A 102 14.68 0.15 7.97
C ILE A 102 16.18 0.09 8.22
N VAL A 103 16.94 0.41 7.17
CA VAL A 103 18.38 0.57 7.23
C VAL A 103 18.72 2.04 7.01
N LYS A 104 19.49 2.64 7.94
CA LYS A 104 19.94 4.04 7.82
C LYS A 104 21.23 4.30 8.58
N ARG A 105 21.92 5.37 8.24
CA ARG A 105 23.10 5.90 8.90
C ARG A 105 22.71 6.91 9.98
N LYS A 106 23.21 6.72 11.20
CA LYS A 106 23.06 7.68 12.31
C LYS A 106 24.41 7.89 12.98
N TRP A 107 24.89 9.13 13.01
CA TRP A 107 26.21 9.51 13.56
C TRP A 107 27.34 8.66 12.98
N GLY A 108 27.37 8.53 11.65
CA GLY A 108 28.38 7.77 10.92
C GLY A 108 28.23 6.25 10.94
N LYS A 109 27.36 5.68 11.80
CA LYS A 109 27.17 4.23 11.94
C LYS A 109 25.88 3.75 11.27
N TRP A 110 25.94 2.58 10.63
CA TRP A 110 24.74 1.90 10.13
C TRP A 110 23.86 1.44 11.29
N ARG A 111 22.56 1.55 11.07
CA ARG A 111 21.48 1.14 11.96
C ARG A 111 20.49 0.31 11.18
N ASP A 112 20.18 -0.86 11.69
CA ASP A 112 19.20 -1.77 11.15
C ASP A 112 18.10 -2.02 12.18
N ARG A 113 16.85 -1.89 11.75
CA ARG A 113 15.67 -2.21 12.56
C ARG A 113 14.73 -3.05 11.72
N GLY A 114 14.28 -4.16 12.29
CA GLY A 114 13.31 -5.04 11.68
C GLY A 114 12.07 -5.21 12.56
N ARG A 115 10.93 -5.42 11.91
CA ARG A 115 9.72 -5.96 12.51
C ARG A 115 9.23 -7.07 11.61
N HIS A 116 8.95 -8.22 12.19
CA HIS A 116 8.44 -9.39 11.50
C HIS A 116 7.14 -9.83 12.15
N HIS A 117 6.11 -10.03 11.34
CA HIS A 117 4.82 -10.56 11.74
C HIS A 117 4.58 -11.87 11.03
N ARG A 118 4.17 -12.90 11.76
CA ARG A 118 3.73 -14.18 11.20
C ARG A 118 2.30 -14.47 11.63
N TYR A 119 1.45 -14.82 10.67
CA TYR A 119 0.01 -15.02 10.87
C TYR A 119 -0.30 -16.52 10.86
N ASP A 120 -0.84 -17.02 11.96
CA ASP A 120 -1.36 -18.38 12.08
C ASP A 120 -2.87 -18.32 12.31
N TYR A 121 -3.64 -18.33 11.22
CA TYR A 121 -5.11 -18.31 11.30
C TYR A 121 -5.70 -19.62 11.84
N THR A 122 -4.95 -20.73 11.80
CA THR A 122 -5.43 -22.02 12.33
C THR A 122 -5.42 -22.00 13.85
N GLN A 123 -4.34 -21.47 14.44
CA GLN A 123 -4.24 -21.25 15.89
C GLN A 123 -4.93 -19.96 16.33
N GLY A 124 -5.24 -19.06 15.41
CA GLY A 124 -5.79 -17.75 15.70
C GLY A 124 -4.77 -16.86 16.41
N ILE A 125 -3.51 -16.85 15.96
CA ILE A 125 -2.40 -16.12 16.58
C ILE A 125 -1.65 -15.29 15.53
N VAL A 126 -1.27 -14.06 15.90
CA VAL A 126 -0.22 -13.31 15.22
C VAL A 126 1.01 -13.26 16.12
N PHE A 127 2.14 -13.67 15.57
CA PHE A 127 3.45 -13.60 16.20
C PHE A 127 4.15 -12.33 15.73
N GLU A 128 4.72 -11.56 16.66
CA GLU A 128 5.51 -10.36 16.37
C GLU A 128 6.93 -10.54 16.90
N GLU A 129 7.91 -10.27 16.04
CA GLU A 129 9.31 -10.15 16.41
C GLU A 129 9.83 -8.76 16.05
N LYS A 130 10.56 -8.11 16.95
CA LYS A 130 11.29 -6.87 16.67
C LYS A 130 12.78 -7.15 16.72
N SER A 131 13.54 -6.72 15.72
CA SER A 131 14.99 -6.86 15.69
C SER A 131 15.68 -5.49 15.61
N LYS A 132 16.90 -5.43 16.15
CA LYS A 132 17.78 -4.26 16.10
C LYS A 132 19.20 -4.73 15.87
N GLU A 133 19.85 -4.19 14.85
CA GLU A 133 21.18 -4.62 14.39
C GLU A 133 21.26 -6.15 14.17
N GLY A 134 20.21 -6.74 13.57
CA GLY A 134 20.12 -8.18 13.34
C GLY A 134 19.80 -9.04 14.57
N VAL A 135 19.73 -8.46 15.77
CA VAL A 135 19.44 -9.19 17.01
C VAL A 135 17.97 -9.04 17.39
N VAL A 136 17.29 -10.15 17.67
CA VAL A 136 15.90 -10.15 18.17
C VAL A 136 15.85 -9.46 19.53
N SER A 137 15.10 -8.38 19.61
CA SER A 137 14.93 -7.53 20.79
C SER A 137 13.61 -7.75 21.52
N SER A 138 12.60 -8.31 20.84
CA SER A 138 11.30 -8.62 21.45
C SER A 138 10.57 -9.69 20.65
N ARG A 139 9.80 -10.53 21.35
CA ARG A 139 8.82 -11.47 20.79
C ARG A 139 7.50 -11.30 21.50
N LYS A 140 6.40 -11.31 20.75
CA LYS A 140 5.05 -11.25 21.29
C LYS A 140 4.16 -12.20 20.51
N GLU A 141 3.19 -12.76 21.22
CA GLU A 141 2.10 -13.52 20.63
C GLU A 141 0.80 -12.80 20.98
N ARG A 142 -0.10 -12.73 20.00
CA ARG A 142 -1.38 -12.04 20.13
C ARG A 142 -2.48 -12.89 19.52
N LYS A 143 -3.46 -13.24 20.34
CA LYS A 143 -4.64 -13.97 19.89
C LYS A 143 -5.47 -13.07 18.98
N ILE A 144 -5.74 -13.54 17.76
CA ILE A 144 -6.63 -12.89 16.80
C ILE A 144 -8.03 -12.82 17.43
N PRO A 145 -8.66 -11.63 17.47
CA PRO A 145 -10.03 -11.50 17.97
C PRO A 145 -10.98 -12.38 17.15
N GLU A 146 -11.94 -12.99 17.83
CA GLU A 146 -12.91 -13.87 17.18
C GLU A 146 -13.65 -13.16 16.03
N GLY A 147 -13.84 -13.87 14.92
CA GLY A 147 -14.48 -13.33 13.72
C GLY A 147 -13.62 -12.38 12.88
N ARG A 148 -12.38 -12.06 13.28
CA ARG A 148 -11.47 -11.23 12.48
C ARG A 148 -10.51 -12.06 11.64
N GLN A 149 -10.15 -11.53 10.48
CA GLN A 149 -9.14 -12.09 9.57
C GLN A 149 -8.14 -10.98 9.22
N PRO A 150 -7.25 -10.60 10.16
CA PRO A 150 -6.34 -9.50 9.95
C PRO A 150 -5.33 -9.81 8.84
N VAL A 151 -5.05 -8.84 7.99
CA VAL A 151 -4.02 -8.89 6.96
C VAL A 151 -3.03 -7.74 7.11
N ASP A 152 -1.82 -7.90 6.59
CA ASP A 152 -0.84 -6.81 6.51
C ASP A 152 -1.21 -5.80 5.41
N MET A 153 -0.52 -4.64 5.41
CA MET A 153 -0.75 -3.54 4.47
C MET A 153 -0.66 -3.93 2.99
N LEU A 154 0.33 -4.74 2.59
CA LEU A 154 0.50 -5.09 1.18
C LEU A 154 -0.55 -6.11 0.75
N THR A 155 -0.86 -7.08 1.61
CA THR A 155 -1.97 -8.01 1.38
C THR A 155 -3.30 -7.25 1.26
N ALA A 156 -3.55 -6.27 2.13
CA ALA A 156 -4.71 -5.40 2.04
C ALA A 156 -4.77 -4.63 0.71
N PHE A 157 -3.64 -4.06 0.27
CA PHE A 157 -3.54 -3.33 -0.99
C PHE A 157 -3.91 -4.19 -2.22
N TYR A 158 -3.36 -5.40 -2.32
CA TYR A 158 -3.66 -6.28 -3.47
C TYR A 158 -5.09 -6.84 -3.41
N ASN A 159 -5.59 -7.21 -2.23
CA ASN A 159 -6.99 -7.62 -2.06
C ASN A 159 -7.96 -6.50 -2.45
N LEU A 160 -7.64 -5.25 -2.10
CA LEU A 160 -8.45 -4.09 -2.45
C LEU A 160 -8.51 -3.89 -3.97
N ARG A 161 -7.36 -3.98 -4.67
CA ARG A 161 -7.29 -3.91 -6.14
C ARG A 161 -8.01 -5.07 -6.83
N ALA A 162 -8.09 -6.22 -6.17
CA ALA A 162 -8.82 -7.38 -6.63
C ALA A 162 -10.32 -7.40 -6.27
N GLY A 163 -10.84 -6.32 -5.67
CA GLY A 163 -12.26 -6.24 -5.33
C GLY A 163 -12.70 -7.18 -4.19
N VAL A 164 -11.77 -7.78 -3.44
CA VAL A 164 -12.07 -8.74 -2.35
C VAL A 164 -12.98 -8.14 -1.28
N TYR A 165 -12.84 -6.83 -1.03
CA TYR A 165 -13.64 -6.10 -0.03
C TYR A 165 -14.91 -5.46 -0.63
N GLY A 166 -15.16 -5.67 -1.92
CA GLY A 166 -16.21 -5.02 -2.69
C GLY A 166 -15.67 -4.02 -3.70
N ARG A 167 -16.56 -3.56 -4.58
CA ARG A 167 -16.24 -2.67 -5.70
C ARG A 167 -15.72 -1.31 -5.22
N LEU A 168 -14.60 -0.87 -5.80
CA LEU A 168 -14.07 0.47 -5.60
C LEU A 168 -14.94 1.48 -6.36
N ALA A 169 -15.91 2.07 -5.66
CA ALA A 169 -16.78 3.11 -6.19
C ALA A 169 -16.58 4.42 -5.42
N HIS A 170 -16.70 5.56 -6.10
CA HIS A 170 -16.62 6.88 -5.45
C HIS A 170 -17.56 6.95 -4.23
N GLY A 171 -17.03 7.39 -3.09
CA GLY A 171 -17.74 7.49 -1.82
C GLY A 171 -17.80 6.20 -1.00
N SER A 172 -17.28 5.07 -1.51
CA SER A 172 -17.21 3.82 -0.74
C SER A 172 -16.18 3.91 0.38
N GLN A 173 -16.42 3.14 1.45
CA GLN A 173 -15.52 3.03 2.60
C GLN A 173 -15.35 1.56 3.00
N PHE A 174 -14.12 1.19 3.34
CA PHE A 174 -13.74 -0.15 3.77
C PHE A 174 -12.98 -0.07 5.10
N LEU A 175 -13.29 -1.00 5.99
CA LEU A 175 -12.54 -1.26 7.21
C LEU A 175 -11.91 -2.64 7.08
N ILE A 176 -10.59 -2.67 6.88
CA ILE A 176 -9.85 -3.91 6.62
C ILE A 176 -9.12 -4.29 7.91
N PRO A 177 -9.49 -5.40 8.57
CA PRO A 177 -8.81 -5.83 9.78
C PRO A 177 -7.31 -5.99 9.54
N THR A 178 -6.50 -5.49 10.46
CA THR A 178 -5.03 -5.54 10.36
C THR A 178 -4.38 -5.76 11.72
N TYR A 179 -3.09 -6.05 11.71
CA TYR A 179 -2.24 -6.09 12.89
C TYR A 179 -0.98 -5.26 12.65
N SER A 180 -0.69 -4.35 13.58
CA SER A 180 0.46 -3.43 13.53
C SER A 180 1.12 -3.30 14.90
N GLY A 181 1.98 -2.29 15.09
CA GLY A 181 2.64 -2.03 16.37
C GLY A 181 1.70 -1.74 17.53
N LYS A 182 0.56 -1.12 17.23
CA LYS A 182 -0.52 -0.84 18.18
C LYS A 182 -1.40 -2.07 18.48
N GLY A 183 -1.21 -3.18 17.77
CA GLY A 183 -2.02 -4.39 17.89
C GLY A 183 -3.08 -4.49 16.79
N PHE A 184 -4.20 -5.16 17.10
CA PHE A 184 -5.29 -5.33 16.14
C PHE A 184 -6.08 -4.03 15.97
N SER A 185 -6.27 -3.62 14.71
CA SER A 185 -7.00 -2.42 14.32
C SER A 185 -7.59 -2.61 12.91
N ASP A 186 -7.99 -1.53 12.26
CA ASP A 186 -8.45 -1.53 10.87
C ASP A 186 -7.62 -0.55 10.03
N ILE A 187 -7.28 -0.96 8.82
CA ILE A 187 -6.92 -0.04 7.76
C ILE A 187 -8.24 0.56 7.26
N THR A 188 -8.37 1.87 7.37
CA THR A 188 -9.54 2.57 6.83
C THR A 188 -9.23 3.04 5.43
N VAL A 189 -10.05 2.65 4.46
CA VAL A 189 -9.93 3.08 3.06
C VAL A 189 -11.21 3.81 2.68
N THR A 190 -11.09 5.01 2.15
CA THR A 190 -12.20 5.77 1.57
C THR A 190 -11.88 6.09 0.12
N VAL A 191 -12.71 5.64 -0.81
CA VAL A 191 -12.65 6.10 -2.19
C VAL A 191 -13.29 7.47 -2.24
N LEU A 192 -12.53 8.52 -2.51
CA LEU A 192 -13.04 9.88 -2.47
C LEU A 192 -14.14 10.09 -3.51
N THR A 193 -15.09 10.95 -3.22
CA THR A 193 -16.04 11.42 -4.23
C THR A 193 -15.33 12.27 -5.28
N VAL A 194 -15.90 12.38 -6.49
CA VAL A 194 -15.37 13.24 -7.56
C VAL A 194 -15.12 14.67 -7.06
N ALA A 195 -16.04 15.23 -6.26
CA ALA A 195 -15.92 16.56 -5.70
C ALA A 195 -14.80 16.70 -4.65
N GLN A 196 -14.49 15.63 -3.91
CA GLN A 196 -13.36 15.62 -2.97
C GLN A 196 -12.03 15.46 -3.73
N GLN A 197 -11.98 14.59 -4.73
CA GLN A 197 -10.79 14.37 -5.57
C GLN A 197 -10.42 15.63 -6.37
N ALA A 198 -11.41 16.36 -6.90
CA ALA A 198 -11.19 17.59 -7.64
C ALA A 198 -10.53 18.73 -6.82
N LYS A 199 -10.48 18.60 -5.48
CA LYS A 199 -9.79 19.55 -4.60
C LYS A 199 -8.30 19.23 -4.42
N GLN A 200 -7.83 18.12 -4.98
CA GLN A 200 -6.47 17.62 -4.78
C GLN A 200 -5.63 17.84 -6.04
N ASP A 201 -4.90 18.95 -6.10
CA ASP A 201 -4.17 19.39 -7.31
C ASP A 201 -3.09 18.40 -7.80
N PHE A 202 -2.56 17.55 -6.91
CA PHE A 202 -1.53 16.57 -7.26
C PHE A 202 -2.07 15.38 -8.07
N PHE A 203 -3.36 15.06 -7.97
CA PHE A 203 -3.95 13.87 -8.57
C PHE A 203 -4.78 14.21 -9.81
N PRO A 204 -4.83 13.32 -10.82
CA PRO A 204 -5.76 13.48 -11.93
C PRO A 204 -7.22 13.50 -11.45
N THR A 205 -8.08 14.17 -12.22
CA THR A 205 -9.52 14.28 -11.91
C THR A 205 -10.36 13.08 -12.33
N HIS A 206 -9.81 12.20 -13.17
CA HIS A 206 -10.37 10.90 -13.55
C HIS A 206 -9.71 9.78 -12.74
N GLY A 207 -10.06 8.50 -12.95
CA GLY A 207 -9.61 7.41 -12.09
C GLY A 207 -10.20 7.48 -10.68
N LEU A 208 -9.61 6.72 -9.75
CA LEU A 208 -10.05 6.67 -8.35
C LEU A 208 -8.95 7.16 -7.42
N LEU A 209 -9.24 8.18 -6.62
CA LEU A 209 -8.38 8.59 -5.52
C LEU A 209 -8.85 7.97 -4.21
N LEU A 210 -7.98 7.21 -3.56
CA LEU A 210 -8.24 6.56 -2.29
C LEU A 210 -7.48 7.29 -1.18
N SER A 211 -8.20 7.64 -0.11
CA SER A 211 -7.62 8.09 1.15
C SER A 211 -7.56 6.91 2.12
N VAL A 212 -6.38 6.65 2.67
CA VAL A 212 -6.12 5.50 3.53
C VAL A 212 -5.48 5.95 4.83
N THR A 213 -5.97 5.41 5.94
CA THR A 213 -5.37 5.60 7.26
C THR A 213 -4.84 4.28 7.77
N LEU A 214 -3.55 4.26 8.11
CA LEU A 214 -2.82 3.16 8.70
C LEU A 214 -2.37 3.51 10.12
N ASP A 215 -1.81 2.55 10.84
CA ASP A 215 -1.02 2.85 12.04
C ASP A 215 0.17 3.75 11.64
N PRO A 216 0.35 4.94 12.23
CA PRO A 216 1.43 5.86 11.88
C PRO A 216 2.83 5.25 11.98
N GLU A 217 3.02 4.23 12.82
CA GLU A 217 4.28 3.47 12.91
C GLU A 217 4.67 2.73 11.62
N VAL A 218 3.72 2.47 10.70
CA VAL A 218 4.03 1.76 9.46
C VAL A 218 5.07 2.54 8.67
N PHE A 219 4.79 3.81 8.35
CA PHE A 219 5.66 4.69 7.55
C PHE A 219 6.51 5.66 8.37
N ASP A 220 6.59 5.53 9.70
CA ASP A 220 7.14 6.56 10.60
C ASP A 220 6.52 7.94 10.34
N THR A 221 5.19 8.03 10.42
CA THR A 221 4.42 9.27 10.21
C THR A 221 3.82 9.78 11.52
N ASP A 222 3.40 11.04 11.57
CA ASP A 222 2.60 11.56 12.68
C ASP A 222 1.09 11.24 12.52
N SER A 223 0.57 11.25 11.29
CA SER A 223 -0.86 11.08 11.00
C SER A 223 -1.28 9.65 10.61
N GLY A 224 -0.40 8.89 9.93
CA GLY A 224 -0.74 7.59 9.36
C GLY A 224 -1.57 7.67 8.07
N ASN A 225 -1.77 8.88 7.54
CA ASN A 225 -2.57 9.11 6.35
C ASN A 225 -1.73 8.97 5.08
N LEU A 226 -2.33 8.36 4.08
CA LEU A 226 -1.80 8.31 2.73
C LEU A 226 -2.92 8.38 1.71
N TYR A 227 -2.56 8.81 0.52
CA TYR A 227 -3.41 8.79 -0.65
C TYR A 227 -2.74 7.96 -1.73
N PHE A 228 -3.50 7.20 -2.49
CA PHE A 228 -3.03 6.69 -3.76
C PHE A 228 -4.12 6.77 -4.81
N TRP A 229 -3.69 7.00 -6.03
CA TRP A 229 -4.55 7.13 -7.19
C TRP A 229 -4.39 5.93 -8.10
N LEU A 230 -5.52 5.30 -8.42
CA LEU A 230 -5.62 4.28 -9.44
C LEU A 230 -6.08 4.94 -10.74
N SER A 231 -5.36 4.70 -11.83
CA SER A 231 -5.81 5.09 -13.17
C SER A 231 -7.09 4.36 -13.57
N ASP A 232 -7.72 4.76 -14.67
CA ASP A 232 -8.94 4.10 -15.14
C ASP A 232 -8.71 2.60 -15.43
N ALA A 233 -7.46 2.23 -15.77
CA ALA A 233 -7.00 0.86 -15.95
C ALA A 233 -6.59 0.14 -14.64
N GLY A 234 -6.79 0.77 -13.47
CA GLY A 234 -6.49 0.19 -12.16
C GLY A 234 -5.00 0.18 -11.77
N PHE A 235 -4.17 1.00 -12.43
CA PHE A 235 -2.75 1.10 -12.10
C PHE A 235 -2.48 2.15 -11.00
N PRO A 236 -1.67 1.82 -9.97
CA PRO A 236 -1.33 2.76 -8.91
C PRO A 236 -0.27 3.77 -9.37
N GLU A 237 -0.66 4.83 -10.08
CA GLU A 237 0.33 5.71 -10.74
C GLU A 237 0.82 6.87 -9.86
N ARG A 238 0.09 7.26 -8.81
CA ARG A 238 0.48 8.36 -7.91
C ARG A 238 0.11 8.06 -6.47
N GLY A 239 0.87 8.63 -5.54
CA GLY A 239 0.52 8.57 -4.12
C GLY A 239 1.16 9.68 -3.30
N ILE A 240 0.59 9.92 -2.12
CA ILE A 240 1.13 10.81 -1.08
C ILE A 240 1.13 10.02 0.22
N VAL A 241 2.22 10.07 0.97
CA VAL A 241 2.25 9.70 2.39
C VAL A 241 2.43 11.01 3.17
N GLU A 242 1.48 11.32 4.04
CA GLU A 242 1.48 12.57 4.80
C GLU A 242 2.38 12.46 6.04
N ASP A 243 2.99 13.60 6.42
CA ASP A 243 3.69 13.77 7.71
C ASP A 243 4.76 12.72 8.03
N ILE A 244 5.57 12.30 7.06
CA ILE A 244 6.72 11.42 7.35
C ILE A 244 7.69 12.17 8.27
N ILE A 245 8.05 11.57 9.40
CA ILE A 245 8.91 12.17 10.42
C ILE A 245 10.28 12.49 9.80
N GLY A 246 10.57 13.80 9.72
CA GLY A 246 11.81 14.34 9.15
C GLY A 246 11.79 14.58 7.64
N MET A 247 10.68 14.30 6.94
CA MET A 247 10.52 14.53 5.49
C MET A 247 9.26 15.32 5.13
N GLY A 248 8.26 15.39 6.02
CA GLY A 248 6.94 15.96 5.71
C GLY A 248 6.19 15.07 4.71
N ASP A 249 5.35 15.67 3.88
CA ASP A 249 4.66 14.94 2.82
C ASP A 249 5.63 14.40 1.78
N VAL A 250 5.45 13.13 1.47
CA VAL A 250 6.22 12.42 0.43
C VAL A 250 5.29 12.05 -0.71
N ARG A 251 5.58 12.55 -1.91
CA ARG A 251 4.76 12.39 -3.11
C ARG A 251 5.45 11.47 -4.11
N GLY A 252 4.81 10.37 -4.48
CA GLY A 252 5.31 9.42 -5.48
C GLY A 252 4.57 9.57 -6.80
N THR A 253 5.31 9.55 -7.91
CA THR A 253 4.76 9.48 -9.28
C THR A 253 5.42 8.34 -10.03
N LEU A 254 4.62 7.48 -10.66
CA LEU A 254 5.11 6.37 -11.47
C LEU A 254 6.01 6.88 -12.60
N VAL A 255 7.20 6.31 -12.71
CA VAL A 255 8.11 6.53 -13.82
C VAL A 255 7.59 5.71 -14.99
N LYS A 256 7.14 6.38 -16.05
CA LYS A 256 6.90 5.73 -17.34
C LYS A 256 8.24 5.58 -18.03
N GLU A 257 8.63 4.36 -18.38
CA GLU A 257 9.77 4.18 -19.28
C GLU A 257 9.42 4.85 -20.61
N GLU A 258 10.25 5.80 -21.05
CA GLU A 258 10.24 6.24 -22.45
C GLU A 258 10.74 5.05 -23.28
N LEU A 259 9.85 4.40 -24.02
CA LEU A 259 10.19 3.43 -25.07
C LEU A 259 10.75 4.16 -26.30
#